data_AF-A0A7V5QAT5-F1
#
_entry.id   AF-A0A7V5QAT5-F1
#
_cell.length_a   1.000
_cell.length_b   1.000
_cell.length_c   1.000
_cell.angle_alpha   90.00
_cell.angle_beta   90.00
_cell.angle_gamma   90.00
#
_symmetry.space_group_name_H-M   'P 1'
#
loop_
_entity.id
_entity.type
_entity.pdbx_description
1 polymer ?
#
loop_
_entity_poly.entity_id
_entity_poly.type
_entity_poly.pdbx_seq_one_letter_code
_entity_poly.pdbx_strand_id
1 'polypeptide(L)' 'MAKVDLPSKEVRRLLKKIAPDLKALIKLMENSDEDHVDSVIEDSIVSGARNLLIARKIIKQNR' A
#
# COMPACT_ATOMS: atom_id res chain seq x y z
N MET A 1 -18.31 -18.29 -8.06
CA MET A 1 -17.33 -17.30 -7.57
C MET A 1 -17.41 -16.09 -8.50
N ALA A 2 -17.69 -14.89 -7.98
CA ALA A 2 -17.71 -13.68 -8.81
C ALA A 2 -16.33 -13.48 -9.45
N LYS A 3 -16.28 -13.21 -10.76
CA LYS A 3 -15.03 -12.82 -11.41
C LYS A 3 -14.61 -11.48 -10.80
N VAL A 4 -13.53 -11.47 -10.05
CA VAL A 4 -12.91 -10.23 -9.60
C VAL A 4 -12.30 -9.59 -10.84
N ASP A 5 -12.90 -8.52 -11.34
CA ASP A 5 -12.34 -7.76 -12.44
C ASP A 5 -10.99 -7.19 -11.99
N LEU A 6 -9.93 -7.71 -12.60
CA LEU A 6 -8.57 -7.28 -12.30
C LEU A 6 -8.32 -5.92 -12.95
N PRO A 7 -7.61 -5.00 -12.28
CA PRO A 7 -7.21 -3.74 -12.89
C PRO A 7 -6.27 -3.98 -14.08
N SER A 8 -6.13 -2.95 -14.92
CA SER A 8 -5.35 -3.01 -16.17
C SER A 8 -3.92 -3.53 -15.94
N LYS A 9 -3.30 -4.09 -16.99
CA LYS A 9 -1.89 -4.54 -16.93
C LYS A 9 -0.96 -3.43 -16.45
N GLU A 10 -1.22 -2.19 -16.85
CA GLU A 10 -0.43 -1.02 -16.47
C GLU A 10 -0.56 -0.68 -14.99
N VAL A 11 -1.78 -0.66 -14.45
CA VAL A 11 -2.01 -0.44 -13.00
C VAL A 11 -1.30 -1.52 -12.18
N ARG A 12 -1.39 -2.79 -12.60
CA ARG A 12 -0.68 -3.89 -11.92
C ARG A 12 0.85 -3.72 -11.97
N ARG A 13 1.39 -3.23 -13.08
CA ARG A 13 2.82 -2.92 -13.22
C ARG A 13 3.23 -1.80 -12.26
N LEU A 14 2.44 -0.73 -12.17
CA LEU A 14 2.69 0.39 -11.24
C LEU A 14 2.63 -0.07 -9.79
N LEU A 15 1.59 -0.82 -9.39
CA LEU A 15 1.48 -1.39 -8.04
C LEU A 15 2.67 -2.29 -7.69
N LYS A 16 3.17 -3.08 -8.64
CA LYS A 16 4.37 -3.89 -8.43
C LYS A 16 5.62 -3.02 -8.25
N LYS A 17 5.73 -1.93 -9.02
CA LYS A 17 6.86 -1.00 -8.99
C LYS A 17 6.94 -0.24 -7.67
N ILE A 18 5.82 0.29 -7.17
CA ILE A 18 5.78 1.13 -5.96
C ILE A 18 5.76 0.32 -4.65
N ALA A 19 5.45 -0.98 -4.69
CA ALA A 19 5.37 -1.83 -3.49
C ALA A 19 6.58 -1.75 -2.53
N PRO A 20 7.85 -1.76 -2.98
CA PRO A 20 8.99 -1.55 -2.08
C PRO A 20 8.95 -0.18 -1.39
N ASP A 21 8.62 0.89 -2.11
CA ASP A 21 8.56 2.25 -1.57
C ASP A 21 7.46 2.39 -0.53
N LEU A 22 6.29 1.78 -0.77
CA LEU A 22 5.18 1.74 0.19
C LEU A 22 5.57 1.02 1.49
N LYS A 23 6.38 -0.04 1.41
CA LYS A 23 6.88 -0.73 2.61
C LYS A 23 7.92 0.10 3.35
N ALA A 24 8.78 0.81 2.61
CA ALA A 24 9.76 1.71 3.20
C ALA A 24 9.07 2.85 3.96
N LEU A 25 8.02 3.45 3.38
CA LEU A 25 7.20 4.48 4.03
C LEU A 25 6.61 3.97 5.34
N ILE A 26 5.94 2.82 5.34
CA ILE A 26 5.38 2.23 6.57
C ILE A 26 6.48 2.04 7.62
N LYS A 27 7.64 1.50 7.24
CA LYS A 27 8.76 1.29 8.16
C LYS A 27 9.32 2.60 8.72
N LEU A 28 9.40 3.66 7.91
CA LEU A 28 9.87 4.97 8.38
C LEU A 28 8.91 5.55 9.42
N MET A 29 7.60 5.46 9.17
CA MET A 29 6.57 5.94 10.08
C MET A 29 6.50 5.09 11.37
N GLU A 30 6.72 3.78 11.28
CA GLU A 30 6.74 2.87 12.45
C GLU A 30 7.98 3.05 13.35
N ASN A 31 9.07 3.64 12.84
CA ASN A 31 10.30 3.92 13.60
C ASN A 31 10.47 5.41 13.95
N SER A 32 9.45 6.23 13.71
CA SER A 32 9.44 7.62 14.13
C SER A 32 9.21 7.66 15.65
N ASP A 33 10.30 7.67 16.43
CA ASP A 33 10.29 7.94 17.89
C ASP A 33 10.07 9.43 18.21
N GLU A 34 9.90 10.28 17.18
CA GLU A 34 9.42 11.64 17.41
C GLU A 34 7.99 11.50 17.95
N ASP A 35 7.76 12.03 19.16
CA ASP A 35 6.45 12.22 19.83
C ASP A 35 5.52 13.10 18.98
N HIS A 36 5.32 12.72 17.72
CA HIS A 36 4.40 13.31 16.77
C HIS A 36 3.03 12.85 17.18
N VAL A 37 2.51 13.60 18.14
CA VAL A 37 1.10 13.83 18.38
C VAL A 37 0.36 13.78 17.03
N ASP A 38 -0.30 12.65 16.77
CA ASP A 38 -1.45 12.50 15.88
C ASP A 38 -1.40 13.31 14.58
N SER A 39 -0.34 13.14 13.79
CA SER A 39 -0.34 13.70 12.44
C SER A 39 -1.29 12.90 11.57
N VAL A 40 -2.51 13.40 11.38
CA VAL A 40 -3.51 12.88 10.42
C VAL A 40 -2.88 12.58 9.05
N ILE A 41 -1.82 13.29 8.69
CA ILE A 41 -1.04 13.09 7.46
C ILE A 41 -0.29 11.75 7.50
N GLU A 42 0.41 11.44 8.58
CA GLU A 42 1.15 10.18 8.74
C GLU A 42 0.21 8.98 8.73
N ASP A 43 -0.91 9.07 9.46
CA ASP A 43 -1.95 8.05 9.44
C ASP A 43 -2.52 7.84 8.03
N SER A 44 -2.75 8.93 7.30
CA SER A 44 -3.23 8.88 5.92
C SER A 44 -2.21 8.20 4.99
N ILE A 45 -0.91 8.48 5.18
CA ILE A 45 0.17 7.85 4.42
C ILE A 45 0.24 6.35 4.70
N VAL A 46 0.23 5.95 5.99
CA VAL A 46 0.30 4.55 6.41
C VAL A 46 -0.92 3.77 5.92
N SER A 47 -2.12 4.33 6.10
CA SER A 47 -3.38 3.74 5.64
C SER A 47 -3.40 3.57 4.13
N GLY A 48 -3.04 4.61 3.37
CA GLY A 48 -2.94 4.57 1.92
C GLY A 48 -1.94 3.52 1.42
N ALA A 49 -0.75 3.46 2.01
CA ALA A 49 0.27 2.48 1.68
C ALA A 49 -0.20 1.03 1.94
N ARG A 50 -0.83 0.79 3.10
CA ARG A 50 -1.41 -0.52 3.45
C ARG A 50 -2.50 -0.93 2.46
N ASN A 51 -3.41 -0.03 2.11
CA ASN A 51 -4.49 -0.30 1.15
C ASN A 51 -3.97 -0.72 -0.23
N LEU A 52 -2.95 -0.03 -0.75
CA LEU A 52 -2.33 -0.38 -2.03
C LEU A 52 -1.60 -1.73 -1.99
N LEU A 53 -0.94 -2.05 -0.88
CA LEU A 53 -0.30 -3.34 -0.67
C LEU A 53 -1.31 -4.49 -0.58
N ILE A 54 -2.46 -4.27 0.07
CA ILE A 54 -3.58 -5.22 0.11
C ILE A 54 -4.16 -5.44 -1.29
N ALA A 55 -4.45 -4.37 -2.03
CA ALA A 55 -4.93 -4.46 -3.40
C ALA A 55 -3.99 -5.30 -4.27
N ARG A 56 -2.67 -5.07 -4.16
CA ARG A 56 -1.66 -5.89 -4.84
C ARG A 56 -1.70 -7.37 -4.41
N LYS A 57 -1.92 -7.67 -3.13
CA LYS A 57 -2.03 -9.04 -2.61
C LYS A 57 -3.26 -9.76 -3.19
N ILE A 58 -4.41 -9.10 -3.21
CA ILE A 58 -5.66 -9.62 -3.80
C ILE A 58 -5.46 -9.92 -5.29
N ILE A 59 -4.84 -8.99 -6.04
CA ILE A 59 -4.52 -9.18 -7.46
C ILE A 59 -3.61 -10.40 -7.67
N LYS A 60 -2.62 -10.62 -6.79
CA LYS A 60 -1.71 -11.78 -6.89
C LYS A 60 -2.44 -13.10 -6.62
N GLN A 61 -3.40 -13.13 -5.70
CA GLN A 61 -4.17 -14.33 -5.35
C GLN A 61 -5.20 -14.73 -6.41
N ASN A 62 -5.68 -13.76 -7.21
CA ASN A 62 -6.62 -13.98 -8.31
C ASN A 62 -5.93 -14.20 -9.68
N ARG A 63 -4.61 -14.45 -9.70
CA ARG A 63 -3.84 -14.86 -10.89
C ARG A 63 -3.51 -16.33 -10.82
#